data_AF-U1QHU0-F1
#
_entry.id   AF-U1QHU0-F1
#
_cell.length_a   1.000
_cell.length_b   1.000
_cell.length_c   1.000
_cell.angle_alpha   90.00
_cell.angle_beta   90.00
_cell.angle_gamma   90.00
#
_symmetry.space_group_name_H-M   'P 1'
#
loop_
_entity.id
_entity.type
_entity.pdbx_description
1 polymer ?
#
loop_
_entity_poly.entity_id
_entity_poly.type
_entity_poly.pdbx_seq_one_letter_code
_entity_poly.pdbx_strand_id
1 'polypeptide(L)' 'MGMLRNPIFRWGVGGAGAIVVAAIAFLVLDGTAQLVAYFIAAMDLIVTPQILKRAAEG' A
#
# COMPACT_ATOMS: atom_id res chain seq x y z
N MET A 1 -12.59 16.77 -5.61
CA MET A 1 -12.40 15.32 -5.39
C MET A 1 -12.36 14.52 -6.71
N GLY A 2 -11.52 14.90 -7.68
CA GLY A 2 -11.45 14.22 -8.99
C GLY A 2 -10.47 13.04 -9.03
N MET A 3 -9.28 13.21 -8.44
CA MET A 3 -8.19 12.23 -8.55
C MET A 3 -8.49 10.91 -7.85
N LEU A 4 -9.19 10.92 -6.71
CA LEU A 4 -9.59 9.70 -6.01
C LEU A 4 -10.61 8.86 -6.80
N ARG A 5 -11.29 9.42 -7.78
CA ARG A 5 -12.21 8.66 -8.66
C ARG A 5 -11.45 7.88 -9.73
N ASN A 6 -10.20 8.27 -10.03
CA ASN A 6 -9.33 7.52 -10.92
C ASN A 6 -8.80 6.25 -10.21
N PRO A 7 -9.08 5.03 -10.72
CA PRO A 7 -8.58 3.80 -10.11
C PRO A 7 -7.05 3.72 -10.13
N ILE A 8 -6.40 4.19 -11.20
CA ILE A 8 -4.94 4.16 -11.35
C ILE A 8 -4.29 4.99 -10.24
N PHE A 9 -4.85 6.16 -9.91
CA PHE A 9 -4.32 7.01 -8.86
C PHE A 9 -4.36 6.31 -7.49
N ARG A 10 -5.50 5.68 -7.14
CA ARG A 10 -5.67 4.99 -5.86
C ARG A 10 -4.72 3.80 -5.70
N TRP A 11 -4.57 3.01 -6.77
CA TRP A 11 -3.63 1.90 -6.80
C TRP A 11 -2.17 2.37 -6.82
N GLY A 12 -1.89 3.51 -7.44
CA GLY A 12 -0.56 4.13 -7.40
C GLY A 12 -0.15 4.53 -5.98
N VAL A 13 -1.08 5.07 -5.18
CA VAL A 13 -0.80 5.44 -3.78
C VAL A 13 -0.49 4.21 -2.93
N GLY A 14 -1.37 3.19 -2.92
CA GLY A 14 -1.12 1.96 -2.16
C GLY A 14 0.08 1.16 -2.68
N GLY A 15 0.30 1.19 -4.00
CA GLY A 15 1.42 0.50 -4.64
C GLY A 15 2.78 1.12 -4.31
N ALA A 16 2.88 2.45 -4.32
CA ALA A 16 4.14 3.13 -4.01
C ALA A 16 4.59 2.86 -2.56
N GLY A 17 3.66 2.93 -1.59
CA GLY A 17 3.95 2.61 -0.19
C GLY A 17 4.34 1.15 -0.01
N ALA A 18 3.59 0.22 -0.59
CA ALA A 18 3.89 -1.20 -0.55
C ALA A 18 5.28 -1.54 -1.13
N ILE A 19 5.68 -0.93 -2.24
CA ILE A 19 7.00 -1.14 -2.85
C ILE A 19 8.11 -0.68 -1.90
N VAL A 20 7.98 0.50 -1.29
CA VAL A 20 8.98 1.03 -0.36
C VAL A 20 9.11 0.13 0.86
N VAL A 21 7.99 -0.29 1.46
CA VAL A 21 8.00 -1.17 2.64
C VAL A 21 8.59 -2.54 2.30
N ALA A 22 8.22 -3.12 1.16
CA ALA A 22 8.78 -4.40 0.69
C ALA A 22 10.28 -4.31 0.41
N ALA A 23 10.75 -3.19 -0.15
CA ALA A 23 12.18 -2.95 -0.36
C ALA A 23 12.93 -2.86 0.97
N ILE A 24 12.39 -2.15 1.96
CA ILE A 24 12.99 -2.09 3.31
C ILE A 24 13.02 -3.47 3.95
N ALA A 25 11.91 -4.22 3.87
CA ALA A 25 11.83 -5.58 4.40
C ALA A 25 12.90 -6.49 3.78
N PHE A 26 13.14 -6.37 2.47
CA PHE A 26 14.14 -7.17 1.77
C PHE A 26 15.59 -6.77 2.08
N LEU A 27 15.86 -5.46 2.12
CA LEU A 27 17.22 -4.93 2.17
C LEU A 27 17.76 -4.73 3.60
N VAL A 28 16.89 -4.62 4.60
CA VAL A 28 17.26 -4.13 5.94
C VAL A 28 16.82 -5.07 7.06
N LEU A 29 15.72 -5.81 6.90
CA LEU A 29 15.13 -6.60 7.98
C LEU A 29 15.41 -8.09 7.81
N ASP A 30 15.46 -8.78 8.96
CA ASP A 30 15.60 -10.24 9.03
C ASP A 30 14.53 -10.87 9.93
N GLY A 31 14.36 -12.19 9.76
CA GLY A 31 13.52 -13.02 10.62
C GLY A 31 12.05 -12.58 10.65
N THR A 32 11.44 -12.59 11.83
CA THR A 32 10.00 -12.30 11.99
C THR A 32 9.65 -10.86 11.60
N ALA A 33 10.55 -9.90 11.82
CA ALA A 33 10.30 -8.49 11.49
C ALA A 33 10.13 -8.30 9.98
N GLN A 34 10.94 -9.01 9.18
CA GLN A 34 10.83 -9.03 7.72
C GLN A 34 9.47 -9.56 7.25
N LEU A 35 8.99 -10.68 7.82
CA LEU A 35 7.70 -11.26 7.47
C LEU A 35 6.53 -10.33 7.83
N VAL A 36 6.59 -9.68 8.99
CA VAL A 36 5.59 -8.69 9.40
C VAL A 36 5.60 -7.49 8.44
N ALA A 37 6.77 -7.02 8.02
CA ALA A 37 6.87 -5.92 7.07
C ALA A 37 6.30 -6.29 5.69
N TYR A 38 6.51 -7.51 5.20
CA TYR A 38 5.85 -7.98 3.97
C TYR A 38 4.34 -8.06 4.13
N PHE A 39 3.84 -8.52 5.28
CA PHE A 39 2.40 -8.50 5.55
C PHE A 39 1.84 -7.08 5.51
N ILE A 40 2.54 -6.11 6.11
CA ILE A 40 2.16 -4.69 6.06
C ILE A 40 2.17 -4.17 4.63
N ALA A 41 3.20 -4.47 3.83
CA ALA A 41 3.25 -4.07 2.43
C ALA A 41 2.06 -4.63 1.61
N ALA A 42 1.71 -5.90 1.82
CA ALA A 42 0.55 -6.50 1.18
C ALA A 42 -0.77 -5.83 1.62
N MET A 43 -0.89 -5.49 2.91
CA MET A 43 -2.03 -4.75 3.42
C MET A 43 -2.12 -3.34 2.82
N ASP A 44 -1.02 -2.61 2.71
CA ASP A 44 -1.00 -1.28 2.09
C ASP A 44 -1.47 -1.34 0.63
N LEU A 45 -0.94 -2.30 -0.14
CA LEU A 45 -1.32 -2.50 -1.54
C LEU A 45 -2.82 -2.76 -1.73
N ILE A 46 -3.46 -3.48 -0.80
CA ILE A 46 -4.86 -3.92 -0.95
C ILE A 46 -5.85 -2.97 -0.26
N VAL A 47 -5.50 -2.48 0.94
CA VAL A 47 -6.41 -1.75 1.82
C VAL A 47 -6.44 -0.28 1.45
N THR A 48 -5.28 0.34 1.18
CA THR A 48 -5.21 1.78 0.86
C THR A 48 -6.06 2.16 -0.35
N PRO A 49 -6.03 1.44 -1.49
CA PRO A 49 -6.90 1.78 -2.63
C PRO A 49 -8.40 1.67 -2.29
N GLN A 50 -8.79 0.76 -1.40
CA GLN A 50 -10.17 0.60 -0.97
C GLN A 50 -10.64 1.72 -0.03
N ILE A 51 -9.78 2.18 0.89
CA ILE A 51 -10.07 3.35 1.72
C ILE A 51 -10.25 4.57 0.82
N LEU A 52 -9.33 4.79 -0.12
CA LEU A 52 -9.41 5.92 -1.06
C LEU A 52 -10.63 5.83 -1.98
N LYS A 53 -11.08 4.61 -2.32
CA LYS A 53 -12.34 4.40 -3.04
C LYS A 53 -13.54 4.87 -2.21
N ARG A 54 -13.65 4.41 -0.96
CA ARG A 54 -14.75 4.81 -0.06
C ARG A 54 -14.76 6.32 0.18
N ALA A 55 -13.58 6.93 0.33
CA ALA A 55 -13.43 8.38 0.47
C ALA A 55 -13.80 9.18 -0.79
N ALA A 56 -13.87 8.55 -1.96
CA ALA A 56 -14.33 9.21 -3.20
C ALA A 56 -15.86 9.14 -3.38
N GLU A 57 -16.50 8.23 -2.64
CA GLU A 57 -17.93 7.93 -2.68
C GLU A 57 -18.71 8.63 -1.56
N GLY A 58 -18.05 8.93 -0.43
CA GLY A 58 -18.58 9.78 0.65
C GLY A 58 -18.34 11.26 0.40
#